data_AF-A0A2E9F8Z4-F1
#
_entry.id   AF-A0A2E9F8Z4-F1
#
_cell.length_a   1.000
_cell.length_b   1.000
_cell.length_c   1.000
_cell.angle_alpha   90.00
_cell.angle_beta   90.00
_cell.angle_gamma   90.00
#
_symmetry.space_group_name_H-M   'P 1'
#
loop_
_entity.id
_entity.type
_entity.pdbx_description
1 polymer ?
#
loop_
_entity_poly.entity_id
_entity_poly.type
_entity_poly.pdbx_seq_one_letter_code
_entity_poly.pdbx_strand_id
1 'polypeptide(L)'
;TPVQRAVLHTPNRSYPPPIVHSDGKTTWLAEEPGIFHPSIYTPDPDSGINKKEFFHWDLCGHLVLREVMDTAWLESANEAIESNTERIGTGGSAAGDSKPLAGTGVGRSSMGAPWKLPAPYGEPFQRMIAHPGLIQRLNWIMGSGFECMQCSAFLSGKGSSGHFLHAAGEPAKVTNHYRQQNGRVYSEYINVAWQLRDVTLEDGGFVCIPGSHKASYPMPEGIRTCDDEMGLVQHVEMKAGDVLLFLASAQTHGAYPWTGEENRRMIFFQYRSRNLYMS
;
A
#
# COMPACT_ATOMS: atom_id res chain seq x y z
N THR A 1 19.23 -7.21 -3.49
CA THR A 1 20.22 -6.23 -3.99
C THR A 1 20.58 -5.23 -2.89
N PRO A 2 21.68 -4.44 -3.01
CA PRO A 2 21.99 -3.36 -2.08
C PRO A 2 20.83 -2.35 -1.91
N VAL A 3 20.17 -1.98 -3.02
CA VAL A 3 19.00 -1.10 -3.02
C VAL A 3 17.85 -1.67 -2.19
N GLN A 4 17.47 -2.94 -2.38
CA GLN A 4 16.40 -3.57 -1.59
C GLN A 4 16.75 -3.58 -0.09
N ARG A 5 18.01 -3.90 0.26
CA ARG A 5 18.47 -3.86 1.67
C ARG A 5 18.41 -2.46 2.26
N ALA A 6 18.69 -1.43 1.47
CA ALA A 6 18.59 -0.03 1.90
C ALA A 6 17.14 0.42 2.14
N VAL A 7 16.13 -0.29 1.65
CA VAL A 7 14.72 0.00 1.91
C VAL A 7 14.14 -0.89 3.01
N LEU A 8 14.62 -2.12 3.18
CA LEU A 8 14.13 -3.02 4.23
C LEU A 8 14.38 -2.48 5.64
N HIS A 9 13.36 -2.57 6.48
CA HIS A 9 13.47 -2.16 7.88
C HIS A 9 14.62 -2.88 8.59
N THR A 10 15.44 -2.10 9.30
CA THR A 10 16.53 -2.63 10.12
C THR A 10 16.57 -1.86 11.44
N PRO A 11 16.45 -2.53 12.60
CA PRO A 11 16.51 -1.87 13.91
C PRO A 11 17.79 -1.05 14.15
N ASN A 12 18.90 -1.46 13.52
CA ASN A 12 20.22 -0.83 13.63
C ASN A 12 20.56 0.11 12.47
N ARG A 13 19.56 0.62 11.73
CA ARG A 13 19.80 1.52 10.60
C ARG A 13 20.47 2.83 11.07
N SER A 14 21.61 3.15 10.46
CA SER A 14 22.37 4.38 10.71
C SER A 14 21.58 5.65 10.36
N TYR A 15 21.96 6.76 11.00
CA TYR A 15 21.45 8.09 10.68
C TYR A 15 22.62 9.00 10.25
N PRO A 16 22.51 9.76 9.15
CA PRO A 16 21.35 9.81 8.24
C PRO A 16 21.14 8.48 7.48
N PRO A 17 19.91 8.20 7.01
CA PRO A 17 19.62 6.95 6.32
C PRO A 17 20.21 6.94 4.90
N PRO A 18 20.46 5.75 4.31
CA PRO A 18 20.77 5.66 2.90
C PRO A 18 19.61 6.22 2.06
N ILE A 19 19.95 6.94 0.99
CA ILE A 19 18.97 7.46 0.03
C ILE A 19 18.91 6.51 -1.16
N VAL A 20 17.69 6.11 -1.52
CA VAL A 20 17.43 5.40 -2.77
C VAL A 20 16.77 6.35 -3.76
N HIS A 21 17.47 6.66 -4.83
CA HIS A 21 16.94 7.46 -5.92
C HIS A 21 16.24 6.58 -6.95
N SER A 22 15.33 7.19 -7.71
CA SER A 22 14.73 6.57 -8.88
C SER A 22 14.29 7.60 -9.90
N ASP A 23 14.46 7.25 -11.17
CA ASP A 23 13.91 7.95 -12.35
C ASP A 23 12.60 7.29 -12.85
N GLY A 24 12.07 6.31 -12.12
CA GLY A 24 10.91 5.50 -12.49
C GLY A 24 11.24 4.26 -13.34
N LYS A 25 12.47 4.13 -13.85
CA LYS A 25 12.94 2.99 -14.64
C LYS A 25 14.07 2.21 -13.96
N THR A 26 14.90 2.91 -13.19
CA THR A 26 16.03 2.39 -12.44
C THR A 26 16.01 2.90 -11.01
N THR A 27 16.71 2.18 -10.12
CA THR A 27 16.95 2.59 -8.74
C THR A 27 18.42 2.46 -8.40
N TRP A 28 18.94 3.43 -7.66
CA TRP A 28 20.34 3.45 -7.24
C TRP A 28 20.49 4.07 -5.85
N LEU A 29 21.60 3.77 -5.19
CA LEU A 29 21.97 4.42 -3.93
C LEU A 29 22.65 5.75 -4.22
N ALA A 30 22.33 6.78 -3.42
CA ALA A 30 23.16 7.97 -3.38
C ALA A 30 24.57 7.63 -2.89
N GLU A 31 25.55 8.45 -3.29
CA GLU A 31 26.94 8.34 -2.81
C GLU A 31 27.02 8.54 -1.30
N GLU A 32 26.27 9.53 -0.78
CA GLU A 32 26.24 9.88 0.63
C GLU A 32 24.83 9.70 1.23
N PRO A 33 24.71 9.26 2.49
CA PRO A 33 23.44 9.19 3.19
C PRO A 33 22.92 10.60 3.52
N GLY A 34 21.60 10.75 3.68
CA GLY A 34 21.00 12.07 3.91
C GLY A 34 19.48 12.08 3.87
N ILE A 35 18.93 13.30 3.81
CA ILE A 35 17.51 13.56 3.62
C ILE A 35 17.31 14.11 2.21
N PHE A 36 16.48 13.44 1.42
CA PHE A 36 16.04 13.88 0.10
C PHE A 36 14.51 13.94 0.10
N HIS A 37 13.96 15.12 -0.17
CA HIS A 37 12.55 15.27 -0.47
C HIS A 37 12.42 16.33 -1.57
N PRO A 38 11.89 16.00 -2.75
CA PRO A 38 11.95 16.88 -3.92
C PRO A 38 11.10 18.16 -3.86
N SER A 39 10.52 18.47 -2.70
CA SER A 39 9.59 19.57 -2.52
C SER A 39 9.68 20.19 -1.12
N ILE A 40 10.84 20.07 -0.48
CA ILE A 40 11.03 20.45 0.93
C ILE A 40 10.92 21.97 1.18
N TYR A 41 11.40 22.80 0.26
CA TYR A 41 11.39 24.27 0.39
C TYR A 41 11.07 24.96 -0.94
N THR A 42 11.71 24.49 -2.01
CA THR A 42 11.45 24.88 -3.40
C THR A 42 11.13 23.61 -4.17
N PRO A 43 10.09 23.59 -5.01
CA PRO A 43 9.85 22.47 -5.91
C PRO A 43 11.10 22.24 -6.76
N ASP A 44 11.64 21.03 -6.73
CA ASP A 44 12.71 20.61 -7.62
C ASP A 44 12.10 20.32 -9.00
N PRO A 45 12.36 21.16 -10.03
CA PRO A 45 11.78 20.96 -11.36
C PRO A 45 12.30 19.69 -12.04
N ASP A 46 13.44 19.15 -11.62
CA ASP A 46 14.10 17.99 -12.21
C ASP A 46 13.76 16.68 -11.46
N SER A 47 12.97 16.76 -10.40
CA SER A 47 12.54 15.62 -9.57
C SER A 47 11.64 14.60 -10.27
N GLY A 48 11.14 14.95 -11.45
CA GLY A 48 10.21 14.13 -12.21
C GLY A 48 8.81 14.00 -11.61
N ILE A 49 8.45 14.80 -10.58
CA ILE A 49 7.11 14.78 -9.98
C ILE A 49 6.03 14.91 -11.06
N ASN A 50 5.19 13.88 -11.18
CA ASN A 50 4.00 13.95 -12.00
C ASN A 50 2.92 14.77 -11.28
N LYS A 51 2.72 16.02 -11.71
CA LYS A 51 1.78 16.96 -11.09
C LYS A 51 0.33 16.46 -11.05
N LYS A 52 -0.10 15.65 -12.03
CA LYS A 52 -1.46 15.08 -12.06
C LYS A 52 -1.63 13.99 -11.01
N GLU A 53 -0.65 13.09 -10.90
CA GLU A 53 -0.64 12.06 -9.86
C GLU A 53 -0.55 12.70 -8.46
N PHE A 54 0.31 13.70 -8.31
CA PHE A 54 0.48 14.40 -7.04
C PHE A 54 -0.79 15.15 -6.61
N PHE A 55 -1.49 15.79 -7.55
CA PHE A 55 -2.79 16.39 -7.30
C PHE A 55 -3.85 15.34 -6.89
N HIS A 56 -3.90 14.21 -7.60
CA HIS A 56 -4.79 13.11 -7.25
C HIS A 56 -4.48 12.54 -5.86
N TRP A 57 -3.20 12.32 -5.55
CA TRP A 57 -2.75 11.86 -4.23
C TRP A 57 -3.18 12.81 -3.13
N ASP A 58 -2.98 14.12 -3.31
CA ASP A 58 -3.39 15.12 -2.32
C ASP A 58 -4.89 15.08 -2.07
N LEU A 59 -5.71 15.05 -3.13
CA LEU A 59 -7.16 15.05 -3.00
C LEU A 59 -7.69 13.73 -2.45
N CYS A 60 -7.18 12.60 -2.93
CA CYS A 60 -7.80 11.30 -2.76
C CYS A 60 -7.13 10.42 -1.71
N GLY A 61 -5.84 10.62 -1.41
CA GLY A 61 -5.06 9.85 -0.44
C GLY A 61 -4.55 8.48 -0.94
N HIS A 62 -4.79 8.17 -2.21
CA HIS A 62 -4.35 6.94 -2.87
C HIS A 62 -3.90 7.21 -4.31
N LEU A 63 -3.23 6.24 -4.92
CA LEU A 63 -2.80 6.27 -6.31
C LEU A 63 -2.71 4.84 -6.86
N VAL A 64 -3.17 4.62 -8.08
CA VAL A 64 -2.96 3.35 -8.79
C VAL A 64 -1.92 3.56 -9.88
N LEU A 65 -0.82 2.81 -9.81
CA LEU A 65 0.16 2.69 -10.88
C LEU A 65 -0.27 1.52 -11.77
N ARG A 66 -0.50 1.81 -13.05
CA ARG A 66 -1.02 0.82 -14.01
C ARG A 66 0.11 0.02 -14.64
N GLU A 67 -0.13 -1.27 -14.88
CA GLU A 67 0.70 -2.14 -15.73
C GLU A 67 2.18 -2.16 -15.31
N VAL A 68 2.45 -2.19 -14.00
CA VAL A 68 3.82 -2.15 -13.46
C VAL A 68 4.53 -3.48 -13.63
N MET A 69 3.79 -4.59 -13.53
CA MET A 69 4.35 -5.93 -13.69
C MET A 69 4.16 -6.42 -15.12
N ASP A 70 5.24 -6.93 -15.71
CA ASP A 70 5.17 -7.70 -16.95
C ASP A 70 4.55 -9.09 -16.75
N THR A 71 4.13 -9.74 -17.84
CA THR A 71 3.46 -11.05 -17.81
C THR A 71 4.30 -12.13 -17.14
N ALA A 72 5.60 -12.23 -17.45
CA ALA A 72 6.48 -13.25 -16.89
C ALA A 72 6.69 -13.07 -15.38
N TRP A 73 6.75 -11.83 -14.92
CA TRP A 73 6.81 -11.51 -13.50
C TRP A 73 5.49 -11.86 -12.80
N LEU A 74 4.34 -11.56 -13.40
CA LEU A 74 3.04 -11.94 -12.85
C LEU A 74 2.87 -13.46 -12.75
N GLU A 75 3.29 -14.20 -13.77
CA GLU A 75 3.25 -15.66 -13.80
C GLU A 75 4.13 -16.24 -12.68
N SER A 76 5.38 -15.81 -12.58
CA SER A 76 6.29 -16.30 -11.52
C SER A 76 5.81 -15.97 -10.10
N ALA A 77 5.18 -14.81 -9.89
CA ALA A 77 4.62 -14.44 -8.59
C ALA A 77 3.38 -15.30 -8.23
N ASN A 78 2.54 -15.62 -9.22
CA ASN A 78 1.39 -16.51 -9.03
C ASN A 78 1.84 -17.96 -8.79
N GLU A 79 2.78 -18.46 -9.57
CA GLU A 79 3.39 -19.79 -9.40
C GLU A 79 4.02 -19.93 -8.01
N ALA A 80 4.71 -18.90 -7.52
CA ALA A 80 5.28 -18.91 -6.18
C ALA A 80 4.24 -19.11 -5.07
N ILE A 81 3.03 -18.55 -5.22
CA ILE A 81 1.93 -18.78 -4.27
C ILE A 81 1.39 -20.22 -4.39
N GLU A 82 1.20 -20.70 -5.63
CA GLU A 82 0.63 -22.01 -5.93
C GLU A 82 1.55 -23.17 -5.50
N SER A 83 2.86 -22.99 -5.65
CA SER A 83 3.86 -23.97 -5.25
C SER A 83 4.16 -23.98 -3.74
N ASN A 84 3.55 -23.07 -2.97
CA ASN A 84 3.78 -22.94 -1.52
C ASN A 84 2.46 -22.83 -0.74
N THR A 85 1.41 -23.54 -1.18
CA THR A 85 0.08 -23.49 -0.54
C THR A 85 0.08 -23.94 0.91
N GLU A 86 1.03 -24.78 1.34
CA GLU A 86 1.20 -25.23 2.72
C GLU A 86 1.54 -24.09 3.70
N ARG A 87 2.00 -22.95 3.18
CA ARG A 87 2.29 -21.74 3.97
C ARG A 87 1.10 -20.79 4.07
N ILE A 88 -0.03 -21.11 3.43
CA ILE A 88 -1.23 -20.30 3.46
C ILE A 88 -2.02 -20.67 4.72
N GLY A 89 -2.17 -19.69 5.62
CA GLY A 89 -3.05 -19.80 6.77
C GLY A 89 -4.40 -19.14 6.50
N THR A 90 -5.47 -19.68 7.07
CA THR A 90 -6.79 -19.05 7.06
C THR A 90 -6.99 -18.26 8.35
N GLY A 91 -7.17 -16.94 8.24
CA GLY A 91 -7.47 -16.07 9.37
C GLY A 91 -8.97 -16.06 9.70
N GLY A 92 -9.33 -15.31 10.75
CA GLY A 92 -10.74 -15.00 11.05
C GLY A 92 -11.32 -13.93 10.11
N SER A 93 -12.61 -13.64 10.31
CA SER A 93 -13.27 -12.53 9.61
C SER A 93 -12.69 -11.18 10.07
N ALA A 94 -12.41 -10.30 9.11
CA ALA A 94 -12.02 -8.92 9.37
C ALA A 94 -13.21 -7.94 9.27
N ALA A 95 -14.44 -8.45 9.12
CA ALA A 95 -15.66 -7.64 9.06
C ALA A 95 -16.01 -7.00 10.41
N GLY A 96 -15.52 -7.57 11.51
CA GLY A 96 -15.96 -7.19 12.86
C GLY A 96 -17.46 -7.48 13.05
N ASP A 97 -18.20 -6.46 13.46
CA ASP A 97 -19.65 -6.43 13.64
C ASP A 97 -20.43 -6.03 12.37
N SER A 98 -19.73 -5.71 11.27
CA SER A 98 -20.37 -5.37 9.99
C SER A 98 -21.07 -6.58 9.39
N LYS A 99 -22.38 -6.45 9.16
CA LYS A 99 -23.16 -7.42 8.38
C LYS A 99 -22.88 -7.32 6.88
N PRO A 100 -22.84 -6.12 6.26
CA PRO A 100 -22.53 -5.97 4.84
C PRO A 100 -21.17 -6.55 4.46
N LEU A 101 -20.19 -6.48 5.37
CA LEU A 101 -18.83 -6.94 5.10
C LEU A 101 -18.56 -8.38 5.56
N ALA A 102 -19.56 -9.09 6.08
CA ALA A 102 -19.38 -10.43 6.64
C ALA A 102 -19.00 -11.49 5.58
N GLY A 103 -19.36 -11.26 4.31
CA GLY A 103 -19.28 -12.29 3.27
C GLY A 103 -20.13 -13.51 3.64
N THR A 104 -19.61 -14.71 3.42
CA THR A 104 -20.23 -15.97 3.88
C THR A 104 -19.73 -16.41 5.26
N GLY A 105 -19.05 -15.52 5.99
CA GLY A 105 -18.42 -15.83 7.28
C GLY A 105 -17.05 -16.53 7.16
N VAL A 106 -16.56 -16.73 5.93
CA VAL A 106 -15.21 -17.26 5.68
C VAL A 106 -14.19 -16.15 5.91
N GLY A 107 -13.16 -16.43 6.70
CA GLY A 107 -12.07 -15.47 6.92
C GLY A 107 -11.18 -15.28 5.69
N ARG A 108 -10.21 -14.38 5.81
CA ARG A 108 -9.24 -14.12 4.74
C ARG A 108 -8.03 -15.04 4.88
N SER A 109 -7.62 -15.70 3.80
CA SER A 109 -6.37 -16.46 3.79
C SER A 109 -5.17 -15.56 3.50
N SER A 110 -4.02 -15.92 4.04
CA SER A 110 -2.80 -15.14 3.86
C SER A 110 -1.53 -15.98 3.95
N MET A 111 -0.47 -15.48 3.33
CA MET A 111 0.89 -16.01 3.48
C MET A 111 1.78 -14.90 4.01
N GLY A 112 2.43 -15.14 5.16
CA GLY A 112 3.36 -14.18 5.74
C GLY A 112 4.72 -14.18 5.04
N ALA A 113 5.28 -12.99 4.82
CA ALA A 113 6.64 -12.80 4.30
C ALA A 113 6.99 -13.62 3.04
N PRO A 114 6.18 -13.60 1.96
CA PRO A 114 6.45 -14.38 0.74
C PRO A 114 7.81 -14.07 0.10
N TRP A 115 8.39 -12.88 0.32
CA TRP A 115 9.76 -12.57 -0.12
C TRP A 115 10.85 -13.45 0.51
N LYS A 116 10.55 -14.17 1.60
CA LYS A 116 11.49 -15.08 2.30
C LYS A 116 11.38 -16.52 1.82
N LEU A 117 10.50 -16.82 0.87
CA LEU A 117 10.40 -18.16 0.31
C LEU A 117 11.77 -18.57 -0.28
N PRO A 118 12.16 -19.86 -0.17
CA PRO A 118 13.35 -20.37 -0.81
C PRO A 118 13.33 -20.11 -2.32
N ALA A 119 14.51 -20.00 -2.93
CA ALA A 119 14.61 -19.88 -4.37
C ALA A 119 13.91 -21.09 -5.05
N PRO A 120 13.16 -20.87 -6.15
CA PRO A 120 13.02 -19.59 -6.87
C PRO A 120 11.90 -18.65 -6.32
N TYR A 121 11.05 -19.13 -5.42
CA TYR A 121 9.75 -18.54 -5.13
C TYR A 121 9.78 -17.21 -4.34
N GLY A 122 10.90 -16.87 -3.70
CA GLY A 122 11.04 -15.57 -3.01
C GLY A 122 11.32 -14.40 -3.95
N GLU A 123 11.96 -14.66 -5.09
CA GLU A 123 12.49 -13.63 -5.99
C GLU A 123 11.42 -12.67 -6.53
N PRO A 124 10.24 -13.14 -7.01
CA PRO A 124 9.23 -12.26 -7.57
C PRO A 124 8.74 -11.19 -6.59
N PHE A 125 8.69 -11.51 -5.30
CA PHE A 125 8.28 -10.56 -4.25
C PHE A 125 9.42 -9.65 -3.81
N GLN A 126 10.67 -10.13 -3.86
CA GLN A 126 11.84 -9.28 -3.57
C GLN A 126 11.97 -8.14 -4.59
N ARG A 127 11.64 -8.39 -5.86
CA ARG A 127 11.60 -7.35 -6.91
C ARG A 127 10.69 -6.16 -6.56
N MET A 128 9.61 -6.40 -5.79
CA MET A 128 8.63 -5.37 -5.40
C MET A 128 9.17 -4.37 -4.36
N ILE A 129 10.10 -4.78 -3.49
CA ILE A 129 10.59 -4.01 -2.33
C ILE A 129 11.09 -2.61 -2.70
N ALA A 130 11.75 -2.50 -3.85
CA ALA A 130 12.36 -1.26 -4.31
C ALA A 130 12.22 -1.08 -5.81
N HIS A 131 11.04 -1.44 -6.33
CA HIS A 131 10.74 -1.26 -7.74
C HIS A 131 10.85 0.23 -8.14
N PRO A 132 11.49 0.59 -9.27
CA PRO A 132 11.72 1.98 -9.66
C PRO A 132 10.47 2.86 -9.69
N GLY A 133 9.40 2.39 -10.34
CA GLY A 133 8.13 3.11 -10.37
C GLY A 133 7.57 3.39 -8.97
N LEU A 134 7.75 2.46 -8.02
CA LEU A 134 7.32 2.63 -6.63
C LEU A 134 8.21 3.62 -5.88
N ILE A 135 9.53 3.43 -5.91
CA ILE A 135 10.50 4.28 -5.19
C ILE A 135 10.38 5.74 -5.62
N GLN A 136 10.18 5.98 -6.92
CA GLN A 136 9.95 7.33 -7.44
C GLN A 136 8.77 8.02 -6.72
N ARG A 137 7.62 7.36 -6.57
CA ARG A 137 6.45 7.93 -5.89
C ARG A 137 6.64 8.02 -4.38
N LEU A 138 7.25 7.01 -3.75
CA LEU A 138 7.54 7.07 -2.31
C LEU A 138 8.48 8.22 -1.96
N ASN A 139 9.46 8.55 -2.81
CA ASN A 139 10.32 9.72 -2.63
C ASN A 139 9.53 11.04 -2.65
N TRP A 140 8.50 11.14 -3.50
CA TRP A 140 7.63 12.32 -3.56
C TRP A 140 6.68 12.41 -2.34
N ILE A 141 6.19 11.27 -1.87
CA ILE A 141 5.12 11.16 -0.86
C ILE A 141 5.66 11.12 0.59
N MET A 142 6.84 10.52 0.80
CA MET A 142 7.40 10.24 2.13
C MET A 142 8.75 10.91 2.38
N GLY A 143 9.44 11.37 1.32
CA GLY A 143 10.88 11.68 1.35
C GLY A 143 11.74 10.43 1.53
N SER A 144 13.06 10.54 1.42
CA SER A 144 14.00 9.42 1.53
C SER A 144 14.03 8.80 2.93
N GLY A 145 14.67 7.64 3.07
CA GLY A 145 14.86 7.02 4.38
C GLY A 145 13.63 6.32 4.96
N PHE A 146 12.57 6.14 4.15
CA PHE A 146 11.48 5.24 4.50
C PHE A 146 11.96 3.79 4.60
N GLU A 147 11.22 3.00 5.36
CA GLU A 147 11.52 1.58 5.62
C GLU A 147 10.35 0.69 5.26
N CYS A 148 10.61 -0.36 4.47
CA CYS A 148 9.68 -1.46 4.23
C CYS A 148 9.63 -2.37 5.47
N MET A 149 8.50 -2.34 6.18
CA MET A 149 8.31 -3.00 7.47
C MET A 149 7.79 -4.44 7.33
N GLN A 150 6.91 -4.69 6.36
CA GLN A 150 6.12 -5.92 6.30
C GLN A 150 5.85 -6.37 4.85
N CYS A 151 5.66 -7.68 4.67
CA CYS A 151 5.07 -8.31 3.49
C CYS A 151 4.01 -9.31 3.92
N SER A 152 2.87 -9.29 3.25
CA SER A 152 1.92 -10.38 3.32
C SER A 152 1.28 -10.61 1.96
N ALA A 153 1.04 -11.85 1.56
CA ALA A 153 0.10 -12.14 0.50
C ALA A 153 -1.31 -12.23 1.12
N PHE A 154 -2.28 -11.52 0.55
CA PHE A 154 -3.69 -11.70 0.89
C PHE A 154 -4.39 -12.45 -0.24
N LEU A 155 -5.01 -13.56 0.14
CA LEU A 155 -5.52 -14.60 -0.75
C LEU A 155 -6.99 -14.84 -0.38
N SER A 156 -7.91 -14.09 -1.01
CA SER A 156 -9.32 -14.14 -0.64
C SER A 156 -10.07 -15.02 -1.64
N GLY A 157 -10.70 -16.08 -1.16
CA GLY A 157 -11.55 -16.92 -1.99
C GLY A 157 -12.98 -16.41 -2.02
N LYS A 158 -13.80 -16.94 -2.92
CA LYS A 158 -15.21 -16.58 -3.01
C LYS A 158 -15.93 -16.75 -1.66
N GLY A 159 -16.64 -15.72 -1.24
CA GLY A 159 -17.33 -15.64 0.04
C GLY A 159 -16.45 -15.17 1.21
N SER A 160 -15.14 -14.95 1.01
CA SER A 160 -14.30 -14.35 2.05
C SER A 160 -14.88 -13.00 2.50
N SER A 161 -14.91 -12.80 3.82
CA SER A 161 -15.28 -11.54 4.46
C SER A 161 -14.44 -10.37 3.96
N GLY A 162 -15.05 -9.19 4.01
CA GLY A 162 -14.40 -7.91 3.83
C GLY A 162 -13.59 -7.49 5.07
N HIS A 163 -13.24 -6.21 5.10
CA HIS A 163 -12.59 -5.56 6.24
C HIS A 163 -13.33 -4.26 6.53
N PHE A 164 -13.81 -4.10 7.77
CA PHE A 164 -14.46 -2.87 8.20
C PHE A 164 -13.60 -1.65 7.88
N LEU A 165 -14.24 -0.54 7.55
CA LEU A 165 -13.53 0.70 7.24
C LEU A 165 -12.83 1.17 8.51
N HIS A 166 -11.54 1.44 8.39
CA HIS A 166 -10.70 1.85 9.50
C HIS A 166 -9.70 2.90 9.04
N ALA A 167 -8.98 3.47 10.00
CA ALA A 167 -8.25 4.74 9.87
C ALA A 167 -9.20 5.92 9.56
N ALA A 168 -8.75 7.13 9.88
CA ALA A 168 -9.43 8.39 9.61
C ALA A 168 -8.48 9.55 9.93
N GLY A 169 -8.77 10.74 9.39
CA GLY A 169 -8.12 11.98 9.82
C GLY A 169 -8.51 12.44 11.23
N GLU A 170 -9.65 11.97 11.75
CA GLU A 170 -10.22 12.38 13.05
C GLU A 170 -10.71 11.17 13.86
N PRO A 171 -10.40 11.04 15.17
CA PRO A 171 -9.50 11.90 15.94
C PRO A 171 -8.05 11.79 15.47
N ALA A 172 -7.39 12.95 15.41
CA ALA A 172 -5.95 12.99 15.16
C ALA A 172 -5.20 12.16 16.22
N LYS A 173 -4.28 11.32 15.77
CA LYS A 173 -3.45 10.47 16.62
C LYS A 173 -1.99 10.90 16.49
N VAL A 174 -1.17 10.61 17.50
CA VAL A 174 0.28 10.91 17.47
C VAL A 174 0.96 10.20 16.29
N THR A 175 0.52 8.99 15.98
CA THR A 175 0.83 8.29 14.74
C THR A 175 -0.29 8.54 13.73
N ASN A 176 -0.07 8.33 12.45
CA ASN A 176 -1.05 8.43 11.36
C ASN A 176 -1.25 9.79 10.70
N HIS A 177 -0.24 10.64 10.76
CA HIS A 177 -0.34 11.96 10.16
C HIS A 177 -0.24 11.92 8.64
N TYR A 178 -1.13 12.67 8.01
CA TYR A 178 -0.97 13.20 6.67
C TYR A 178 -1.01 14.73 6.75
N ARG A 179 -0.01 15.39 6.18
CA ARG A 179 -0.06 16.82 5.92
C ARG A 179 0.66 17.13 4.62
N GLN A 180 0.08 17.98 3.81
CA GLN A 180 0.75 18.55 2.66
C GLN A 180 0.84 20.06 2.82
N GLN A 181 2.04 20.61 2.79
CA GLN A 181 2.25 22.05 2.92
C GLN A 181 3.48 22.47 2.11
N ASN A 182 3.34 23.53 1.30
CA ASN A 182 4.41 24.09 0.46
C ASN A 182 5.11 23.04 -0.42
N GLY A 183 4.34 22.10 -0.96
CA GLY A 183 4.84 21.00 -1.78
C GLY A 183 5.35 19.80 -0.99
N ARG A 184 5.66 19.92 0.31
CA ARG A 184 6.13 18.81 1.13
C ARG A 184 4.97 17.96 1.62
N VAL A 185 5.14 16.64 1.49
CA VAL A 185 4.20 15.65 2.04
C VAL A 185 4.79 15.04 3.29
N TYR A 186 3.96 14.95 4.31
CA TYR A 186 4.26 14.39 5.61
C TYR A 186 3.32 13.21 5.81
N SER A 187 3.68 12.04 5.25
CA SER A 187 2.94 10.77 5.40
C SER A 187 3.74 9.75 6.21
N GLU A 188 3.21 9.28 7.34
CA GLU A 188 3.95 8.35 8.20
C GLU A 188 3.98 6.93 7.64
N TYR A 189 2.82 6.40 7.25
CA TYR A 189 2.69 5.03 6.74
C TYR A 189 1.98 5.01 5.39
N ILE A 190 2.61 4.34 4.43
CA ILE A 190 2.04 4.06 3.11
C ILE A 190 1.92 2.55 2.96
N ASN A 191 0.72 2.09 2.64
CA ASN A 191 0.49 0.72 2.23
C ASN A 191 0.59 0.64 0.71
N VAL A 192 1.18 -0.45 0.23
CA VAL A 192 1.37 -0.72 -1.19
C VAL A 192 0.85 -2.12 -1.48
N ALA A 193 -0.17 -2.21 -2.33
CA ALA A 193 -0.81 -3.45 -2.73
C ALA A 193 -0.50 -3.74 -4.20
N TRP A 194 0.30 -4.77 -4.45
CA TRP A 194 0.59 -5.29 -5.78
C TRP A 194 -0.47 -6.32 -6.15
N GLN A 195 -1.20 -6.06 -7.24
CA GLN A 195 -2.33 -6.87 -7.63
C GLN A 195 -1.89 -7.98 -8.59
N LEU A 196 -2.18 -9.25 -8.27
CA LEU A 196 -1.74 -10.40 -9.06
C LEU A 196 -2.86 -11.04 -9.91
N ARG A 197 -4.09 -10.58 -9.73
CA ARG A 197 -5.31 -11.00 -10.46
C ARG A 197 -6.18 -9.79 -10.73
N ASP A 198 -7.01 -9.82 -11.75
CA ASP A 198 -7.97 -8.75 -11.98
C ASP A 198 -8.93 -8.60 -10.79
N VAL A 199 -9.34 -7.37 -10.53
CA VAL A 199 -10.37 -6.97 -9.56
C VAL A 199 -11.30 -6.01 -10.27
N THR A 200 -12.51 -6.47 -10.55
CA THR A 200 -13.60 -5.67 -11.10
C THR A 200 -14.44 -5.07 -9.97
N LEU A 201 -15.31 -4.12 -10.32
CA LEU A 201 -16.23 -3.53 -9.35
C LEU A 201 -17.22 -4.54 -8.76
N GLU A 202 -17.44 -5.67 -9.42
CA GLU A 202 -18.39 -6.72 -9.01
C GLU A 202 -17.77 -7.76 -8.06
N ASP A 203 -16.43 -7.85 -7.98
CA ASP A 203 -15.73 -8.88 -7.21
C ASP A 203 -15.59 -8.55 -5.72
N GLY A 204 -15.78 -7.27 -5.35
CA GLY A 204 -15.37 -6.71 -4.07
C GLY A 204 -13.85 -6.48 -3.98
N GLY A 205 -13.31 -6.29 -2.78
CA GLY A 205 -11.90 -5.93 -2.61
C GLY A 205 -11.70 -4.51 -2.07
N PHE A 206 -10.57 -3.88 -2.40
CA PHE A 206 -10.13 -2.66 -1.71
C PHE A 206 -11.11 -1.49 -1.90
N VAL A 207 -11.52 -0.89 -0.79
CA VAL A 207 -12.35 0.32 -0.78
C VAL A 207 -11.70 1.41 0.06
N CYS A 208 -12.05 2.66 -0.25
CA CYS A 208 -11.62 3.81 0.53
C CYS A 208 -12.63 4.95 0.51
N ILE A 209 -12.44 5.92 1.38
CA ILE A 209 -13.16 7.21 1.33
C ILE A 209 -12.16 8.29 0.91
N PRO A 210 -12.20 8.75 -0.36
CA PRO A 210 -11.34 9.83 -0.81
C PRO A 210 -11.49 11.09 0.06
N GLY A 211 -10.37 11.72 0.42
CA GLY A 211 -10.38 12.94 1.23
C GLY A 211 -10.57 12.72 2.74
N SER A 212 -10.84 11.49 3.20
CA SER A 212 -11.03 11.19 4.64
C SER A 212 -9.79 11.48 5.50
N HIS A 213 -8.60 11.49 4.90
CA HIS A 213 -7.33 11.90 5.52
C HIS A 213 -7.27 13.40 5.84
N LYS A 214 -8.23 14.20 5.36
CA LYS A 214 -8.38 15.64 5.62
C LYS A 214 -9.62 15.96 6.48
N ALA A 215 -10.35 14.95 6.95
CA ALA A 215 -11.55 15.14 7.75
C ALA A 215 -11.22 15.84 9.09
N SER A 216 -12.09 16.76 9.50
CA SER A 216 -12.01 17.47 10.80
C SER A 216 -13.15 17.11 11.75
N TYR A 217 -13.96 16.13 11.37
CA TYR A 217 -15.09 15.62 12.16
C TYR A 217 -15.00 14.09 12.23
N PRO A 218 -15.45 13.48 13.35
CA PRO A 218 -15.49 12.03 13.48
C PRO A 218 -16.30 11.39 12.35
N MET A 219 -15.93 10.17 11.96
CA MET A 219 -16.69 9.35 11.02
C MET A 219 -18.11 9.12 11.55
N PRO A 220 -19.16 9.45 10.78
CA PRO A 220 -20.54 9.09 11.11
C PRO A 220 -20.74 7.59 11.36
N GLU A 221 -21.75 7.25 12.16
CA GLU A 221 -22.17 5.86 12.36
C GLU A 221 -22.59 5.21 11.03
N GLY A 222 -22.47 3.89 10.93
CA GLY A 222 -22.84 3.12 9.73
C GLY A 222 -21.77 3.10 8.63
N ILE A 223 -20.95 4.15 8.49
CA ILE A 223 -19.87 4.17 7.47
C ILE A 223 -18.84 3.08 7.78
N ARG A 224 -18.40 2.97 9.04
CA ARG A 224 -17.38 1.98 9.46
C ARG A 224 -17.75 0.56 9.03
N THR A 225 -19.03 0.23 9.13
CA THR A 225 -19.59 -1.09 8.87
C THR A 225 -20.19 -1.21 7.46
N CYS A 226 -20.15 -0.16 6.66
CA CYS A 226 -20.84 -0.08 5.36
C CYS A 226 -22.37 -0.32 5.45
N ASP A 227 -23.00 -0.10 6.61
CA ASP A 227 -24.47 -0.16 6.76
C ASP A 227 -25.14 1.09 6.16
N ASP A 228 -24.46 2.24 6.26
CA ASP A 228 -24.80 3.49 5.59
C ASP A 228 -23.51 4.17 5.13
N GLU A 229 -23.18 4.00 3.87
CA GLU A 229 -21.95 4.53 3.28
C GLU A 229 -22.06 6.01 2.89
N MET A 230 -23.27 6.59 2.90
CA MET A 230 -23.56 7.94 2.43
C MET A 230 -23.07 8.24 0.98
N GLY A 231 -22.81 7.20 0.18
CA GLY A 231 -22.19 7.32 -1.14
C GLY A 231 -20.72 7.78 -1.13
N LEU A 232 -20.04 7.70 0.01
CA LEU A 232 -18.66 8.17 0.20
C LEU A 232 -17.60 7.09 -0.08
N VAL A 233 -18.01 5.83 -0.05
CA VAL A 233 -17.10 4.68 -0.23
C VAL A 233 -16.86 4.45 -1.72
N GLN A 234 -15.60 4.50 -2.12
CA GLN A 234 -15.13 4.22 -3.47
C GLN A 234 -14.48 2.84 -3.53
N HIS A 235 -15.00 1.97 -4.39
CA HIS A 235 -14.35 0.73 -4.80
C HIS A 235 -13.36 1.01 -5.93
N VAL A 236 -12.12 0.53 -5.79
CA VAL A 236 -11.04 0.77 -6.76
C VAL A 236 -10.78 -0.49 -7.57
N GLU A 237 -11.16 -0.48 -8.84
CA GLU A 237 -10.84 -1.55 -9.79
C GLU A 237 -9.35 -1.56 -10.17
N MET A 238 -8.81 -2.76 -10.35
CA MET A 238 -7.40 -2.97 -10.66
C MET A 238 -7.24 -4.16 -11.61
N LYS A 239 -6.25 -4.08 -12.49
CA LYS A 239 -5.82 -5.19 -13.33
C LYS A 239 -4.64 -5.93 -12.69
N ALA A 240 -4.46 -7.19 -13.05
CA ALA A 240 -3.24 -7.90 -12.71
C ALA A 240 -2.02 -7.10 -13.20
N GLY A 241 -1.08 -6.85 -12.30
CA GLY A 241 0.11 -6.03 -12.55
C GLY A 241 0.00 -4.58 -12.12
N ASP A 242 -1.18 -4.12 -11.69
CA ASP A 242 -1.34 -2.81 -11.08
C ASP A 242 -0.79 -2.77 -9.65
N VAL A 243 -0.44 -1.56 -9.20
CA VAL A 243 0.04 -1.29 -7.85
C VAL A 243 -0.75 -0.14 -7.23
N LEU A 244 -1.47 -0.42 -6.15
CA LEU A 244 -2.17 0.58 -5.37
C LEU A 244 -1.29 1.06 -4.22
N LEU A 245 -1.08 2.38 -4.13
CA LEU A 245 -0.52 3.05 -2.97
C LEU A 245 -1.66 3.75 -2.24
N PHE A 246 -1.68 3.71 -0.91
CA PHE A 246 -2.65 4.47 -0.12
C PHE A 246 -2.14 4.81 1.27
N LEU A 247 -2.69 5.89 1.84
CA LEU A 247 -2.40 6.33 3.21
C LEU A 247 -2.92 5.29 4.20
N ALA A 248 -2.00 4.44 4.70
CA ALA A 248 -2.29 3.30 5.58
C ALA A 248 -3.03 3.66 6.88
N SER A 249 -2.87 4.91 7.27
CA SER A 249 -3.06 5.35 8.64
C SER A 249 -3.99 6.56 8.73
N ALA A 250 -4.05 7.38 7.67
CA ALA A 250 -4.83 8.61 7.64
C ALA A 250 -6.11 8.49 6.79
N GLN A 251 -6.05 7.79 5.65
CA GLN A 251 -7.23 7.61 4.80
C GLN A 251 -8.08 6.46 5.33
N THR A 252 -9.37 6.69 5.48
CA THR A 252 -10.34 5.63 5.74
C THR A 252 -10.35 4.64 4.58
N HIS A 253 -10.12 3.37 4.89
CA HIS A 253 -10.09 2.30 3.91
C HIS A 253 -10.51 0.96 4.54
N GLY A 254 -10.79 -0.01 3.68
CA GLY A 254 -11.16 -1.37 4.08
C GLY A 254 -11.25 -2.28 2.86
N ALA A 255 -12.11 -3.29 2.93
CA ALA A 255 -12.40 -4.12 1.78
C ALA A 255 -13.86 -4.59 1.78
N TYR A 256 -14.50 -4.60 0.60
CA TYR A 256 -15.72 -5.35 0.39
C TYR A 256 -15.46 -6.86 0.44
N PRO A 257 -16.46 -7.67 0.83
CA PRO A 257 -16.38 -9.13 0.73
C PRO A 257 -16.05 -9.57 -0.67
N TRP A 258 -15.32 -10.67 -0.79
CA TRP A 258 -14.95 -11.19 -2.09
C TRP A 258 -16.06 -12.06 -2.68
N THR A 259 -16.55 -11.71 -3.86
CA THR A 259 -17.60 -12.39 -4.61
C THR A 259 -17.10 -12.98 -5.92
N GLY A 260 -15.90 -12.59 -6.37
CA GLY A 260 -15.29 -13.09 -7.61
C GLY A 260 -15.04 -14.60 -7.60
N GLU A 261 -15.17 -15.22 -8.78
CA GLU A 261 -14.95 -16.67 -8.95
C GLU A 261 -13.48 -17.04 -8.81
N GLU A 262 -12.58 -16.19 -9.33
CA GLU A 262 -11.15 -16.36 -9.12
C GLU A 262 -10.75 -15.82 -7.74
N ASN A 263 -9.84 -16.51 -7.06
CA ASN A 263 -9.33 -16.03 -5.78
C ASN A 263 -8.57 -14.71 -5.98
N ARG A 264 -8.96 -13.68 -5.23
CA ARG A 264 -8.17 -12.45 -5.13
C ARG A 264 -6.77 -12.78 -4.64
N ARG A 265 -5.76 -12.29 -5.36
CA ARG A 265 -4.35 -12.37 -4.93
C ARG A 265 -3.70 -11.01 -4.99
N MET A 266 -3.17 -10.56 -3.86
CA MET A 266 -2.42 -9.32 -3.79
C MET A 266 -1.26 -9.42 -2.80
N ILE A 267 -0.14 -8.76 -3.08
CA ILE A 267 1.03 -8.68 -2.20
C ILE A 267 1.08 -7.31 -1.55
N PHE A 268 0.98 -7.32 -0.23
CA PHE A 268 0.85 -6.15 0.60
C PHE A 268 2.18 -5.82 1.24
N PHE A 269 2.61 -4.58 1.07
CA PHE A 269 3.78 -4.01 1.73
C PHE A 269 3.35 -2.79 2.55
N GLN A 270 4.03 -2.58 3.67
CA GLN A 270 3.90 -1.35 4.45
C GLN A 270 5.25 -0.64 4.51
N TYR A 271 5.25 0.64 4.15
CA TYR A 271 6.40 1.53 4.23
C TYR A 271 6.15 2.57 5.31
N ARG A 272 7.18 2.84 6.11
CA ARG A 272 7.15 3.85 7.18
C ARG A 272 8.19 4.94 6.93
N SER A 273 7.82 6.21 7.04
CA SER A 273 8.77 7.32 7.01
C SER A 273 9.49 7.44 8.35
N ARG A 274 10.81 7.71 8.34
CA ARG A 274 11.57 8.10 9.54
C ARG A 274 11.70 9.63 9.70
N ASN A 275 11.27 10.40 8.70
CA ASN A 275 11.45 11.86 8.69
C ASN A 275 10.30 12.61 9.38
N LEU A 276 9.37 11.89 10.00
CA LEU A 276 8.24 12.40 10.76
C LEU A 276 8.46 12.05 12.22
N TYR A 277 8.58 13.08 13.06
CA TYR A 277 8.76 12.96 14.51
C TYR A 277 10.14 12.43 14.96
N MET A 278 11.21 13.04 14.47
CA MET A 278 12.41 13.15 15.30
C MET A 278 12.19 14.28 16.30
N SER A 279 11.98 13.93 17.56
CA SER A 279 12.28 14.80 18.70
C SER A 279 13.79 14.88 18.89
#